data_AF-A0A139ABP7-F1
#
_entry.id   AF-A0A139ABP7-F1
#
_cell.length_a   1.000
_cell.length_b   1.000
_cell.length_c   1.000
_cell.angle_alpha   90.00
_cell.angle_beta   90.00
_cell.angle_gamma   90.00
#
_symmetry.space_group_name_H-M   'P 1'
#
loop_
_entity.id
_entity.type
_entity.pdbx_description
1 polymer ?
#
loop_
_entity_poly.entity_id
_entity_poly.type
_entity_poly.pdbx_seq_one_letter_code
_entity_poly.pdbx_strand_id
1 'polypeptide(L)'
;MTISSTQATSFAQAWVAVWNSHDLDRILSHYADHVEMTSPLAASLGLGERGTVKGKEALRAYWRRGLDANPGLRFELVEVCAGVSTVGIVYRNHKSQLVVETVVLDENGVVIKAEAMYSIPNSGKIALDVTILAGIKAFPPFSVQIPSFGGCTHRVNPRFHRTTYRTPEGRTVIKGIAGSVDVWAPLSFLELATKEPERLGTEIAIILA
;
A
#
# COMPACT_ATOMS: atom_id res chain seq x y z
N MET A 1 19.75 -30.98 -4.18
CA MET A 1 18.62 -31.13 -3.24
C MET A 1 17.48 -30.26 -3.75
N THR A 2 16.24 -30.73 -3.62
CA THR A 2 15.04 -29.97 -3.99
C THR A 2 14.33 -29.58 -2.70
N ILE A 3 13.97 -28.31 -2.53
CA ILE A 3 13.20 -27.85 -1.37
C ILE A 3 11.81 -28.51 -1.41
N SER A 4 11.44 -29.24 -0.36
CA SER A 4 10.08 -29.79 -0.23
C SER A 4 9.06 -28.69 0.07
N SER A 5 7.80 -28.93 -0.27
CA SER A 5 6.69 -28.02 0.03
C SER A 5 6.59 -27.70 1.53
N THR A 6 6.80 -28.70 2.40
CA THR A 6 6.79 -28.51 3.86
C THR A 6 7.94 -27.62 4.34
N GLN A 7 9.15 -27.81 3.80
CA GLN A 7 10.31 -26.97 4.12
C GLN A 7 10.09 -25.53 3.66
N ALA A 8 9.61 -25.33 2.43
CA ALA A 8 9.29 -24.00 1.90
C ALA A 8 8.24 -23.29 2.74
N THR A 9 7.15 -23.98 3.09
CA THR A 9 6.06 -23.42 3.91
C THR A 9 6.55 -23.04 5.30
N SER A 10 7.32 -23.93 5.95
CA SER A 10 7.86 -23.68 7.29
C SER A 10 8.83 -22.50 7.29
N PHE A 11 9.69 -22.42 6.27
CA PHE A 11 10.60 -21.29 6.09
C PHE A 11 9.83 -19.98 5.93
N ALA A 12 8.84 -19.92 5.03
CA ALA A 12 8.08 -18.71 4.76
C ALA A 12 7.30 -18.23 5.99
N GLN A 13 6.71 -19.15 6.76
CA GLN A 13 6.02 -18.82 8.01
C GLN A 13 6.97 -18.24 9.07
N ALA A 14 8.14 -18.88 9.25
CA ALA A 14 9.16 -18.39 10.18
C ALA A 14 9.69 -17.02 9.74
N TRP A 15 9.96 -16.86 8.45
CA TRP A 15 10.42 -15.61 7.86
C TRP A 15 9.42 -14.47 8.10
N VAL A 16 8.13 -14.68 7.81
CA VAL A 16 7.07 -13.69 8.06
C VAL A 16 6.94 -13.38 9.55
N ALA A 17 7.00 -14.38 10.42
CA ALA A 17 6.92 -14.17 11.87
C ALA A 17 8.07 -13.30 12.40
N VAL A 18 9.29 -13.54 11.92
CA VAL A 18 10.47 -12.77 12.31
C VAL A 18 10.41 -11.34 11.77
N TRP A 19 10.00 -11.13 10.52
CA TRP A 19 9.76 -9.78 10.01
C TRP A 19 8.69 -9.02 10.80
N ASN A 20 7.61 -9.69 11.19
CA ASN A 20 6.54 -9.10 12.00
C ASN A 20 6.96 -8.81 13.46
N SER A 21 8.09 -9.35 13.92
CA SER A 21 8.63 -9.03 15.25
C SER A 21 9.43 -7.71 15.28
N HIS A 22 9.77 -7.16 14.12
CA HIS A 22 10.64 -5.98 13.94
C HIS A 22 12.04 -6.11 14.57
N ASP A 23 12.43 -7.31 14.98
CA ASP A 23 13.75 -7.61 15.53
C ASP A 23 14.74 -7.81 14.38
N LEU A 24 15.50 -6.75 14.09
CA LEU A 24 16.45 -6.73 12.98
C LEU A 24 17.54 -7.81 13.09
N ASP A 25 17.97 -8.15 14.30
CA ASP A 25 19.02 -9.16 14.48
C ASP A 25 18.47 -10.57 14.22
N ARG A 26 17.22 -10.85 14.62
CA ARG A 26 16.53 -12.08 14.21
C ARG A 26 16.28 -12.12 12.72
N ILE A 27 15.89 -11.01 12.09
CA ILE A 27 15.70 -10.97 10.63
C ILE A 27 17.01 -11.36 9.94
N LEU A 28 18.12 -10.71 10.31
CA LEU A 28 19.43 -10.94 9.69
C LEU A 28 20.02 -12.32 9.98
N SER A 29 19.60 -13.02 11.03
CA SER A 29 20.08 -14.39 11.31
C SER A 29 19.65 -15.41 10.26
N HIS A 30 18.63 -15.11 9.45
CA HIS A 30 18.22 -15.96 8.32
C HIS A 30 19.10 -15.79 7.08
N TYR A 31 19.99 -14.80 7.05
CA TYR A 31 20.77 -14.43 5.87
C TYR A 31 22.25 -14.72 6.06
N ALA A 32 22.94 -15.06 4.97
CA ALA A 32 24.38 -15.27 4.97
C ALA A 32 25.13 -13.94 5.08
N ASP A 33 26.37 -13.96 5.55
CA ASP A 33 27.17 -12.73 5.69
C ASP A 33 27.43 -12.05 4.34
N HIS A 34 27.48 -12.84 3.26
CA HIS A 34 27.71 -12.39 1.88
C HIS A 34 26.41 -12.26 1.07
N VAL A 35 25.25 -12.18 1.71
CA VAL A 35 23.95 -12.14 1.03
C VAL A 35 23.84 -10.99 0.03
N GLU A 36 23.21 -11.23 -1.11
CA GLU A 36 22.79 -10.20 -2.06
C GLU A 36 21.27 -10.00 -2.01
N MET A 37 20.81 -8.77 -1.78
CA MET A 37 19.39 -8.40 -1.81
C MET A 37 19.13 -7.36 -2.89
N THR A 38 18.27 -7.70 -3.84
CA THR A 38 17.83 -6.79 -4.91
C THR A 38 16.41 -6.30 -4.63
N SER A 39 16.20 -4.98 -4.73
CA SER A 39 14.87 -4.40 -4.55
C SER A 39 14.70 -3.10 -5.34
N PRO A 40 13.53 -2.89 -5.99
CA PRO A 40 13.15 -1.59 -6.53
C PRO A 40 13.19 -0.46 -5.48
N LEU A 41 12.91 -0.76 -4.20
CA LEU A 41 13.01 0.23 -3.12
C LEU A 41 14.46 0.57 -2.77
N ALA A 42 15.36 -0.41 -2.82
CA ALA A 42 16.78 -0.14 -2.66
C ALA A 42 17.31 0.74 -3.82
N ALA A 43 16.87 0.44 -5.06
CA ALA A 43 17.22 1.25 -6.22
C ALA A 43 16.72 2.70 -6.10
N SER A 44 15.48 2.92 -5.66
CA SER A 44 14.92 4.27 -5.51
C SER A 44 15.60 5.10 -4.40
N LEU A 45 16.21 4.42 -3.42
CA LEU A 45 17.02 5.05 -2.38
C LEU A 45 18.49 5.24 -2.79
N GLY A 46 18.87 4.87 -4.02
CA GLY A 46 20.25 4.95 -4.51
C GLY A 46 21.20 3.96 -3.82
N LEU A 47 20.68 2.86 -3.26
CA LEU A 47 21.48 1.87 -2.55
C LEU A 47 21.99 0.79 -3.50
N GLY A 48 23.31 0.59 -3.48
CA GLY A 48 23.98 -0.46 -4.24
C GLY A 48 23.94 -0.26 -5.76
N GLU A 49 24.52 -1.20 -6.50
CA GLU A 49 24.47 -1.17 -7.96
C GLU A 49 23.11 -1.69 -8.43
N ARG A 50 22.35 -0.84 -9.16
CA ARG A 50 21.00 -1.17 -9.67
C ARG A 50 20.03 -1.68 -8.59
N GLY A 51 20.17 -1.21 -7.35
CA GLY A 51 19.32 -1.64 -6.22
C GLY A 51 19.74 -2.96 -5.57
N THR A 52 20.96 -3.44 -5.82
CA THR A 52 21.50 -4.65 -5.20
C THR A 52 22.38 -4.28 -4.00
N VAL A 53 21.89 -4.58 -2.79
CA VAL A 53 22.62 -4.42 -1.53
C VAL A 53 23.38 -5.72 -1.24
N LYS A 54 24.70 -5.61 -1.02
CA LYS A 54 25.58 -6.77 -0.81
C LYS A 54 26.15 -6.77 0.60
N GLY A 55 26.06 -7.93 1.24
CA GLY A 55 26.57 -8.19 2.58
C GLY A 55 25.60 -7.81 3.69
N LYS A 56 25.67 -8.55 4.79
CA LYS A 56 24.75 -8.44 5.92
C LYS A 56 24.80 -7.07 6.62
N GLU A 57 25.97 -6.44 6.70
CA GLU A 57 26.10 -5.10 7.31
C GLU A 57 25.43 -4.00 6.48
N ALA A 58 25.60 -4.01 5.15
CA ALA A 58 24.90 -3.07 4.28
C ALA A 58 23.38 -3.30 4.32
N LEU A 59 22.97 -4.57 4.39
CA LEU A 59 21.57 -4.95 4.53
C LEU A 59 20.96 -4.51 5.87
N ARG A 60 21.72 -4.63 6.96
CA ARG A 60 21.35 -4.10 8.28
C ARG A 60 21.07 -2.61 8.23
N ALA A 61 21.97 -1.83 7.62
CA ALA A 61 21.80 -0.38 7.48
C ALA A 61 20.56 -0.03 6.64
N TYR A 62 20.32 -0.76 5.55
CA TYR A 62 19.15 -0.58 4.71
C TYR A 62 17.84 -0.88 5.45
N TRP A 63 17.72 -2.06 6.08
CA TRP A 63 16.50 -2.49 6.73
C TRP A 63 16.21 -1.76 8.04
N ARG A 64 17.23 -1.34 8.80
CA ARG A 64 17.03 -0.47 9.98
C ARG A 64 16.27 0.79 9.59
N ARG A 65 16.69 1.48 8.52
CA ARG A 65 15.98 2.68 8.01
C ARG A 65 14.54 2.35 7.59
N GLY A 66 14.32 1.18 6.99
CA GLY A 66 12.99 0.71 6.60
C GLY A 66 12.06 0.45 7.79
N LEU A 67 12.56 -0.20 8.84
CA LEU A 67 11.82 -0.49 10.08
C LEU A 67 11.52 0.79 10.87
N ASP A 68 12.52 1.65 11.04
CA ASP A 68 12.36 2.95 11.74
C ASP A 68 11.31 3.84 11.07
N ALA A 69 11.27 3.84 9.73
CA ALA A 69 10.31 4.63 8.96
C ALA A 69 8.89 4.02 8.95
N ASN A 70 8.73 2.73 9.28
CA ASN A 70 7.47 2.01 9.18
C ASN A 70 7.20 1.19 10.45
N PRO A 71 6.94 1.81 11.61
CA PRO A 71 6.71 1.09 12.87
C PRO A 71 5.44 0.22 12.85
N GLY A 72 4.52 0.46 11.91
CA GLY A 72 3.34 -0.38 11.66
C GLY A 72 3.58 -1.50 10.64
N LEU A 73 4.84 -1.84 10.31
CA LEU A 73 5.14 -2.87 9.33
C LEU A 73 4.48 -4.20 9.75
N ARG A 74 3.71 -4.79 8.84
CA ARG A 74 3.13 -6.11 9.03
C ARG A 74 3.00 -6.80 7.69
N PHE A 75 3.45 -8.04 7.66
CA PHE A 75 3.38 -8.94 6.53
C PHE A 75 2.31 -9.99 6.79
N GLU A 76 1.41 -10.14 5.82
CA GLU A 76 0.40 -11.18 5.78
C GLU A 76 0.78 -12.18 4.69
N LEU A 77 1.11 -13.41 5.06
CA LEU A 77 1.46 -14.46 4.11
C LEU A 77 0.25 -14.82 3.25
N VAL A 78 0.42 -14.82 1.93
CA VAL A 78 -0.64 -15.15 0.95
C VAL A 78 -0.40 -16.51 0.32
N GLU A 79 0.81 -16.78 -0.17
CA GLU A 79 1.14 -18.03 -0.88
C GLU A 79 2.65 -18.32 -0.78
N VAL A 80 3.01 -19.60 -0.91
CA VAL A 80 4.40 -20.06 -0.91
C VAL A 80 4.67 -20.93 -2.14
N CYS A 81 5.73 -20.61 -2.88
CA CYS A 81 6.17 -21.39 -4.03
C CYS A 81 7.51 -22.07 -3.74
N ALA A 82 7.62 -23.38 -3.96
CA ALA A 82 8.85 -24.13 -3.81
C ALA A 82 9.54 -24.34 -5.16
N GLY A 83 10.81 -23.94 -5.27
CA GLY A 83 11.71 -24.27 -6.37
C GLY A 83 12.74 -25.34 -5.97
N VAL A 84 13.81 -25.47 -6.76
CA VAL A 84 14.90 -26.43 -6.46
C VAL A 84 15.69 -25.99 -5.22
N SER A 85 16.21 -24.76 -5.25
CA SER A 85 16.93 -24.11 -4.13
C SER A 85 16.35 -22.74 -3.77
N THR A 86 15.18 -22.42 -4.33
CA THR A 86 14.54 -21.11 -4.19
C THR A 86 13.17 -21.27 -3.53
N VAL A 87 12.82 -20.37 -2.63
CA VAL A 87 11.46 -20.21 -2.11
C VAL A 87 10.91 -18.87 -2.59
N GLY A 88 9.71 -18.89 -3.19
CA GLY A 88 8.94 -17.69 -3.46
C GLY A 88 7.96 -17.44 -2.31
N ILE A 89 8.05 -16.27 -1.69
CA ILE A 89 7.17 -15.87 -0.58
C ILE A 89 6.26 -14.75 -1.12
N VAL A 90 4.98 -15.05 -1.23
CA VAL A 90 3.97 -14.06 -1.64
C VAL A 90 3.27 -13.55 -0.39
N TYR A 91 3.33 -12.24 -0.15
CA TYR A 91 2.73 -11.62 1.03
C TYR A 91 2.12 -10.26 0.71
N ARG A 92 1.21 -9.79 1.57
CA ARG A 92 0.77 -8.39 1.58
C ARG A 92 1.59 -7.62 2.61
N ASN A 93 2.12 -6.48 2.21
CA ASN A 93 2.82 -5.58 3.12
C ASN A 93 1.84 -4.68 3.90
N HIS A 94 2.37 -3.79 4.75
CA HIS A 94 1.58 -2.85 5.55
C HIS A 94 0.73 -1.85 4.74
N LYS A 95 0.95 -1.74 3.42
CA LYS A 95 0.14 -0.93 2.49
C LYS A 95 -0.86 -1.78 1.70
N SER A 96 -1.08 -3.03 2.13
CA SER A 96 -1.89 -4.04 1.44
C SER A 96 -1.43 -4.33 0.00
N GLN A 97 -0.22 -3.92 -0.37
CA GLN A 97 0.36 -4.19 -1.67
C GLN A 97 0.88 -5.63 -1.68
N LEU A 98 0.65 -6.34 -2.79
CA LEU A 98 1.15 -7.68 -2.98
C LEU A 98 2.65 -7.62 -3.31
N VAL A 99 3.43 -8.44 -2.62
CA VAL A 99 4.88 -8.54 -2.78
C VAL A 99 5.22 -9.99 -3.01
N VAL A 100 6.12 -10.24 -3.96
CA VAL A 100 6.75 -11.54 -4.17
C VAL A 100 8.22 -11.37 -3.83
N GLU A 101 8.69 -12.08 -2.82
CA GLU A 101 10.11 -12.13 -2.48
C GLU A 101 10.65 -13.52 -2.77
N THR A 102 11.61 -13.62 -3.68
CA THR A 102 12.30 -14.88 -3.95
C THR A 102 13.56 -14.93 -3.13
N VAL A 103 13.79 -16.05 -2.44
CA VAL A 103 14.99 -16.28 -1.65
C VAL A 103 15.67 -17.57 -2.10
N VAL A 104 16.97 -17.50 -2.35
CA VAL A 104 17.82 -18.66 -2.66
C VAL A 104 18.47 -19.10 -1.36
N LEU A 105 18.28 -20.36 -1.00
CA LEU A 105 18.84 -20.98 0.20
C LEU A 105 20.11 -21.76 -0.15
N ASP A 106 21.09 -21.71 0.74
CA ASP A 106 22.23 -22.63 0.71
C ASP A 106 21.87 -24.01 1.30
N GLU A 107 22.87 -24.90 1.39
CA GLU A 107 22.71 -26.25 1.94
C GLU A 107 22.29 -26.28 3.42
N ASN A 108 22.51 -25.18 4.15
CA ASN A 108 22.13 -25.03 5.55
C ASN A 108 20.76 -24.34 5.72
N GLY A 109 20.09 -23.97 4.64
CA GLY A 109 18.81 -23.25 4.67
C GLY A 109 18.96 -21.75 4.95
N VAL A 110 20.16 -21.19 4.77
CA VAL A 110 20.45 -19.76 4.96
C VAL A 110 20.30 -19.02 3.63
N VAL A 111 19.71 -17.83 3.66
CA VAL A 111 19.49 -17.02 2.45
C VAL A 111 20.80 -16.43 1.96
N ILE A 112 21.20 -16.75 0.73
CA ILE A 112 22.40 -16.20 0.07
C ILE A 112 22.04 -15.15 -0.99
N LYS A 113 20.83 -15.19 -1.53
CA LYS A 113 20.33 -14.21 -2.48
C LYS A 113 18.83 -13.99 -2.29
N ALA A 114 18.38 -12.75 -2.40
CA ALA A 114 16.98 -12.39 -2.34
C ALA A 114 16.62 -11.32 -3.38
N GLU A 115 15.40 -11.37 -3.89
CA GLU A 115 14.85 -10.34 -4.76
C GLU A 115 13.39 -10.04 -4.39
N ALA A 116 13.12 -8.78 -4.05
CA ALA A 116 11.77 -8.29 -3.76
C ALA A 116 11.14 -7.67 -5.00
N MET A 117 9.98 -8.18 -5.39
CA MET A 117 9.15 -7.68 -6.48
C MET A 117 7.82 -7.21 -5.93
N TYR A 118 7.39 -6.02 -6.34
CA TYR A 118 6.13 -5.44 -5.89
C TYR A 118 5.10 -5.53 -7.01
N SER A 119 3.86 -5.86 -6.68
CA SER A 119 2.77 -5.80 -7.64
C SER A 119 2.67 -4.40 -8.19
N ILE A 120 2.65 -4.30 -9.52
CA ILE A 120 2.31 -3.07 -10.21
C ILE A 120 0.84 -2.79 -9.90
N PRO A 121 0.50 -1.64 -9.31
CA PRO A 121 -0.88 -1.28 -9.10
C PRO A 121 -1.57 -1.23 -10.47
N ASN A 122 -2.59 -2.06 -10.66
CA ASN A 122 -3.58 -1.81 -11.70
C ASN A 122 -4.40 -0.60 -11.21
N SER A 123 -3.88 0.61 -11.44
CA SER A 123 -4.60 1.83 -11.06
C SER A 123 -5.85 1.94 -11.93
N GLY A 124 -7.01 1.96 -11.30
CA GLY A 124 -8.29 2.31 -11.93
C GLY A 124 -8.60 3.78 -11.69
N LYS A 125 -9.37 4.38 -12.60
CA LYS A 125 -9.97 5.69 -12.37
C LYS A 125 -11.30 5.51 -11.64
N ILE A 126 -11.46 6.16 -10.49
CA ILE A 126 -12.75 6.24 -9.79
C ILE A 126 -13.21 7.69 -9.90
N ALA A 127 -14.42 7.90 -10.42
CA ALA A 127 -15.11 9.18 -10.28
C ALA A 127 -15.90 9.13 -8.97
N LEU A 128 -15.59 10.03 -8.04
CA LEU A 128 -16.39 10.26 -6.84
C LEU A 128 -17.31 11.47 -7.11
N ASP A 129 -18.61 11.20 -7.23
CA ASP A 129 -19.64 12.24 -7.29
C ASP A 129 -20.06 12.61 -5.86
N VAL A 130 -19.57 13.74 -5.35
CA VAL A 130 -19.98 14.28 -4.06
C VAL A 130 -21.21 15.16 -4.27
N THR A 131 -22.39 14.67 -3.87
CA THR A 131 -23.63 15.47 -3.89
C THR A 131 -23.89 16.03 -2.49
N ILE A 132 -23.91 17.36 -2.37
CA ILE A 132 -24.24 18.06 -1.13
C ILE A 132 -25.67 18.60 -1.24
N LEU A 133 -26.56 18.12 -0.37
CA LEU A 133 -27.93 18.63 -0.25
C LEU A 133 -28.00 19.56 0.96
N ALA A 134 -28.13 20.87 0.72
CA ALA A 134 -28.37 21.85 1.79
C ALA A 134 -29.64 22.66 1.48
N GLY A 135 -30.53 22.79 2.47
CA GLY A 135 -31.80 23.49 2.32
C GLY A 135 -31.77 24.91 2.89
N ILE A 136 -31.09 25.89 2.26
CA ILE A 136 -31.14 27.30 2.71
C ILE A 136 -31.07 28.29 1.53
N LYS A 137 -31.72 29.45 1.70
CA LYS A 137 -31.94 30.57 0.75
C LYS A 137 -30.67 31.26 0.20
N ALA A 138 -29.49 31.02 0.77
CA ALA A 138 -28.23 31.61 0.29
C ALA A 138 -27.09 30.66 0.65
N PHE A 139 -26.23 30.36 -0.33
CA PHE A 139 -25.08 29.47 -0.19
C PHE A 139 -23.82 30.34 -0.31
N PRO A 140 -23.08 30.65 0.77
CA PRO A 140 -21.76 31.26 0.63
C PRO A 140 -20.80 30.28 -0.05
N PRO A 141 -19.75 30.74 -0.75
CA PRO A 141 -18.71 29.83 -1.23
C PRO A 141 -18.12 29.08 -0.03
N PHE A 142 -18.13 27.76 -0.09
CA PHE A 142 -17.56 26.87 0.91
C PHE A 142 -16.52 25.99 0.24
N SER A 143 -15.47 25.65 0.96
CA SER A 143 -14.41 24.76 0.46
C SER A 143 -14.74 23.33 0.87
N VAL A 144 -14.77 22.41 -0.10
CA VAL A 144 -14.79 20.97 0.17
C VAL A 144 -13.35 20.52 0.29
N GLN A 145 -12.93 20.13 1.49
CA GLN A 145 -11.65 19.43 1.64
C GLN A 145 -11.84 17.96 1.28
N ILE A 146 -11.05 17.49 0.31
CA ILE A 146 -11.01 16.09 -0.07
C ILE A 146 -9.86 15.45 0.70
N PRO A 147 -10.11 14.36 1.44
CA PRO A 147 -9.06 13.65 2.14
C PRO A 147 -7.95 13.24 1.19
N SER A 148 -6.70 13.50 1.55
CA SER A 148 -5.55 12.91 0.87
C SER A 148 -5.43 11.46 1.32
N PHE A 149 -5.80 10.51 0.46
CA PHE A 149 -5.54 9.09 0.70
C PHE A 149 -4.10 8.75 0.32
N GLY A 150 -3.38 8.07 1.21
CA GLY A 150 -1.98 7.69 0.97
C GLY A 150 -1.84 6.86 -0.32
N GLY A 151 -1.00 7.32 -1.25
CA GLY A 151 -0.79 6.66 -2.55
C GLY A 151 -1.86 6.95 -3.62
N CYS A 152 -2.82 7.83 -3.35
CA CYS A 152 -3.80 8.30 -4.33
C CYS A 152 -3.41 9.68 -4.87
N THR A 153 -3.69 9.93 -6.15
CA THR A 153 -3.67 11.28 -6.71
C THR A 153 -5.10 11.69 -7.07
N HIS A 154 -5.45 12.95 -6.84
CA HIS A 154 -6.77 13.45 -7.16
C HIS A 154 -6.68 14.66 -8.10
N ARG A 155 -7.62 14.74 -9.04
CA ARG A 155 -7.85 15.94 -9.85
C ARG A 155 -9.25 16.44 -9.54
N VAL A 156 -9.32 17.58 -8.86
CA VAL A 156 -10.57 18.27 -8.60
C VAL A 156 -10.98 19.02 -9.87
N ASN A 157 -12.16 18.72 -10.40
CA ASN A 157 -12.78 19.53 -11.44
C ASN A 157 -13.56 20.66 -10.76
N PRO A 158 -13.09 21.92 -10.81
CA PRO A 158 -13.68 23.03 -10.05
C PRO A 158 -15.02 23.53 -10.61
N ARG A 159 -15.63 22.84 -11.59
CA ARG A 159 -16.91 23.26 -12.19
C ARG A 159 -18.08 23.01 -11.24
N PHE A 160 -18.41 24.04 -10.48
CA PHE A 160 -19.61 24.10 -9.64
C PHE A 160 -20.85 24.23 -10.53
N HIS A 161 -21.75 23.25 -10.52
CA HIS A 161 -23.04 23.34 -11.23
C HIS A 161 -24.15 23.63 -10.23
N ARG A 162 -24.84 24.76 -10.42
CA ARG A 162 -25.98 25.16 -9.61
C ARG A 162 -27.26 24.98 -10.41
N THR A 163 -28.16 24.13 -9.93
CA THR A 163 -29.50 23.97 -10.49
C THR A 163 -30.52 24.40 -9.46
N THR A 164 -31.39 25.34 -9.80
CA THR A 164 -32.49 25.78 -8.94
C THR A 164 -33.77 25.11 -9.42
N TYR A 165 -34.52 24.49 -8.52
CA TYR A 165 -35.83 23.91 -8.85
C TYR A 165 -36.87 24.27 -7.78
N ARG A 166 -38.15 24.19 -8.16
CA ARG A 166 -39.28 24.43 -7.27
C ARG A 166 -39.86 23.10 -6.84
N THR A 167 -40.01 22.88 -5.54
CA THR A 167 -40.69 21.69 -5.02
C THR A 167 -42.19 21.79 -5.26
N PRO A 168 -42.94 20.68 -5.24
CA PRO A 168 -44.40 20.68 -5.35
C PRO A 168 -45.09 21.58 -4.32
N GLU A 169 -44.49 21.78 -3.15
CA GLU A 169 -44.98 22.64 -2.06
C GLU A 169 -44.60 24.12 -2.26
N GLY A 170 -44.14 24.50 -3.45
CA GLY A 170 -43.81 25.88 -3.82
C GLY A 170 -42.48 26.40 -3.28
N ARG A 171 -41.66 25.55 -2.65
CA ARG A 171 -40.35 25.95 -2.09
C ARG A 171 -39.29 25.96 -3.18
N THR A 172 -38.47 27.00 -3.21
CA THR A 172 -37.29 27.04 -4.09
C THR A 172 -36.14 26.29 -3.42
N VAL A 173 -35.65 25.23 -4.06
CA VAL A 173 -34.48 24.46 -3.63
C VAL A 173 -33.35 24.69 -4.61
N ILE A 174 -32.15 24.90 -4.08
CA ILE A 174 -30.92 25.05 -4.85
C ILE A 174 -30.13 23.76 -4.67
N LYS A 175 -29.89 23.02 -5.75
CA LYS A 175 -28.94 21.90 -5.80
C LYS A 175 -27.61 22.43 -6.31
N GLY A 176 -26.56 22.31 -5.49
CA GLY A 176 -25.18 22.55 -5.91
C GLY A 176 -24.46 21.21 -6.09
N ILE A 177 -23.86 20.99 -7.25
CA ILE A 177 -22.89 19.92 -7.45
C ILE A 177 -21.51 20.59 -7.33
N ALA A 178 -20.79 20.26 -6.26
CA ALA A 178 -19.46 20.78 -5.99
C ALA A 178 -18.42 20.01 -6.82
N GLY A 179 -18.44 20.21 -8.15
CA GLY A 179 -17.47 19.59 -9.06
C GLY A 179 -17.54 18.06 -9.12
N SER A 180 -16.64 17.49 -9.92
CA SER A 180 -16.33 16.05 -9.92
C SER A 180 -14.89 15.86 -9.47
N VAL A 181 -14.61 14.84 -8.68
CA VAL A 181 -13.25 14.50 -8.26
C VAL A 181 -12.86 13.21 -8.94
N ASP A 182 -11.88 13.31 -9.83
CA ASP A 182 -11.22 12.12 -10.36
C ASP A 182 -10.19 11.67 -9.32
N VAL A 183 -10.43 10.53 -8.67
CA VAL A 183 -9.48 9.90 -7.75
C VAL A 183 -8.82 8.73 -8.45
N TRP A 184 -7.49 8.80 -8.56
CA TRP A 184 -6.66 7.68 -8.94
C TRP A 184 -6.29 6.93 -7.68
N ALA A 185 -6.80 5.73 -7.55
CA ALA A 185 -6.52 4.87 -6.42
C ALA A 185 -5.95 3.53 -6.88
N PRO A 186 -5.02 2.93 -6.12
CA PRO A 186 -4.62 1.54 -6.32
C PRO A 186 -5.81 0.58 -6.21
N LEU A 187 -5.80 -0.55 -6.92
CA LEU A 187 -6.86 -1.57 -6.79
C LEU A 187 -7.02 -2.08 -5.35
N SER A 188 -5.93 -2.15 -4.57
CA SER A 188 -6.00 -2.52 -3.15
C SER A 188 -6.82 -1.53 -2.31
N PHE A 189 -6.79 -0.24 -2.66
CA PHE A 189 -7.64 0.77 -2.04
C PHE A 189 -9.11 0.53 -2.39
N LEU A 190 -9.42 0.19 -3.64
CA LEU A 190 -10.76 -0.17 -4.08
C LEU A 190 -11.31 -1.41 -3.36
N GLU A 191 -10.49 -2.44 -3.22
CA GLU A 191 -10.86 -3.65 -2.47
C GLU A 191 -11.15 -3.35 -1.00
N LEU A 192 -10.29 -2.54 -0.35
CA LEU A 192 -10.51 -2.09 1.03
C LEU A 192 -11.79 -1.26 1.15
N ALA A 193 -12.02 -0.34 0.21
CA ALA A 193 -13.21 0.50 0.15
C ALA A 193 -14.51 -0.32 0.05
N THR A 194 -14.44 -1.45 -0.65
CA THR A 194 -15.58 -2.34 -0.87
C THR A 194 -15.83 -3.26 0.31
N LYS A 195 -14.76 -3.70 1.00
CA LYS A 195 -14.84 -4.69 2.09
C LYS A 195 -15.03 -4.07 3.47
N GLU A 196 -14.40 -2.93 3.74
CA GLU A 196 -14.32 -2.29 5.06
C GLU A 196 -14.52 -0.76 4.93
N PRO A 197 -15.69 -0.30 4.43
CA PRO A 197 -15.96 1.12 4.16
C PRO A 197 -15.84 2.03 5.40
N GLU A 198 -16.09 1.51 6.60
CA GLU A 198 -15.94 2.21 7.87
C GLU A 198 -14.48 2.60 8.17
N ARG A 199 -13.51 1.86 7.65
CA ARG A 199 -12.08 2.19 7.79
C ARG A 199 -11.65 3.33 6.88
N LEU A 200 -12.47 3.69 5.89
CA LEU A 200 -12.27 4.87 5.06
C LEU A 200 -12.83 6.14 5.69
N GLY A 201 -13.38 6.07 6.91
CA GLY A 201 -14.01 7.17 7.61
C GLY A 201 -13.16 8.43 7.59
N THR A 202 -13.49 9.34 6.67
CA THR A 202 -13.07 10.73 6.75
C THR A 202 -14.32 11.58 6.69
N GLU A 203 -14.55 12.36 7.73
CA GLU A 203 -15.56 13.40 7.69
C GLU A 203 -15.18 14.40 6.60
N ILE A 204 -16.04 14.53 5.57
CA ILE A 204 -15.97 15.68 4.68
C ILE A 204 -16.46 16.87 5.50
N ALA A 205 -15.53 17.60 6.10
CA ALA A 205 -15.84 18.80 6.85
C ALA A 205 -16.28 19.91 5.88
N ILE A 206 -17.54 20.32 5.99
CA ILE A 206 -18.05 21.53 5.33
C ILE A 206 -17.69 22.70 6.25
N ILE A 207 -16.63 23.42 5.92
CA ILE A 207 -16.28 24.66 6.65
C ILE A 207 -17.09 25.79 6.03
N LEU A 208 -18.04 26.32 6.80
CA LEU A 208 -18.74 27.55 6.48
C LEU A 208 -17.85 28.73 6.89
N ALA A 209 -17.50 29.60 5.94
CA ALA A 209 -16.83 30.87 6.21
C ALA A 209 -17.85 31.96 6.56
#